data_AF-A0A1G6V5W7-F1
#
_entry.id   AF-A0A1G6V5W7-F1
#
_cell.length_a   1.000
_cell.length_b   1.000
_cell.length_c   1.000
_cell.angle_alpha   90.00
_cell.angle_beta   90.00
_cell.angle_gamma   90.00
#
_symmetry.space_group_name_H-M   'P 1'
#
loop_
_entity.id
_entity.type
_entity.pdbx_description
1 polymer ?
#
loop_
_entity_poly.entity_id
_entity_poly.type
_entity_poly.pdbx_seq_one_letter_code
_entity_poly.pdbx_strand_id
1 'polypeptide(L)'
;MHVTTKTNELNGFERIAKILEEVDISDTHPRMIEVLVEGKTYQSAFCFAHVVADIGQRVPLLLCTIIGGIDSKVQSIKSAIDNGISGLKFGTGEKSSISYQFELQFQFYAEMGKYTTFPITINGRKAIIMVHDLVRKGSYTFSFEESPATAIRNVMGGEKYGIGTLKEWEEPIYQGLLDK
;
A
#
# COMPACT_ATOMS: atom_id res chain seq x y z
N MET A 1 -39.74 -5.83 14.22
CA MET A 1 -39.17 -5.73 12.86
C MET A 1 -37.76 -5.17 13.02
N HIS A 2 -36.77 -6.06 12.87
CA HIS A 2 -35.34 -5.71 12.80
C HIS A 2 -35.10 -4.84 11.56
N VAL A 3 -34.32 -3.76 11.69
CA VAL A 3 -33.03 -3.55 11.01
C VAL A 3 -32.32 -2.41 11.74
N THR A 4 -31.17 -2.72 12.33
CA THR A 4 -30.19 -1.76 12.82
C THR A 4 -29.04 -1.78 11.84
N THR A 5 -28.76 -0.67 11.14
CA THR A 5 -27.44 -0.40 10.55
C THR A 5 -27.18 1.10 10.59
N LYS A 6 -26.73 1.59 11.76
CA LYS A 6 -26.02 2.86 11.86
C LYS A 6 -24.53 2.58 11.61
N THR A 7 -24.11 2.65 10.36
CA THR A 7 -22.78 3.13 9.94
C THR A 7 -22.83 3.27 8.43
N ASN A 8 -23.14 4.49 7.97
CA ASN A 8 -22.93 4.92 6.58
C ASN A 8 -21.43 5.24 6.40
N GLU A 9 -20.57 4.34 6.86
CA GLU A 9 -19.13 4.44 6.69
C GLU A 9 -18.79 3.74 5.38
N LEU A 10 -18.35 4.50 4.38
CA LEU A 10 -17.64 3.98 3.22
C LEU A 10 -16.72 2.84 3.68
N ASN A 11 -16.81 1.68 3.04
CA ASN A 11 -15.89 0.56 3.24
C ASN A 11 -14.47 1.14 3.26
N GLY A 12 -13.60 0.74 4.19
CA GLY A 12 -12.24 1.30 4.31
C GLY A 12 -11.47 1.36 2.99
N PHE A 13 -11.74 0.45 2.05
CA PHE A 13 -11.20 0.49 0.69
C PHE A 13 -11.80 1.57 -0.22
N GLU A 14 -13.08 1.90 -0.08
CA GLU A 14 -13.72 3.02 -0.78
C GLU A 14 -13.17 4.36 -0.28
N ARG A 15 -12.86 4.47 1.02
CA ARG A 15 -12.14 5.65 1.56
C ARG A 15 -10.73 5.77 0.98
N ILE A 16 -9.97 4.68 1.00
CA ILE A 16 -8.62 4.64 0.40
C ILE A 16 -8.69 5.01 -1.08
N ALA A 17 -9.63 4.46 -1.85
CA ALA A 17 -9.81 4.81 -3.24
C ALA A 17 -10.03 6.31 -3.41
N LYS A 18 -10.93 6.92 -2.63
CA LYS A 18 -11.22 8.36 -2.67
C LYS A 18 -10.00 9.23 -2.35
N ILE A 19 -9.19 8.87 -1.34
CA ILE A 19 -7.94 9.58 -1.03
C ILE A 19 -6.98 9.51 -2.23
N LEU A 20 -6.89 8.35 -2.87
CA LEU A 20 -6.01 8.16 -4.03
C LEU A 20 -6.53 8.81 -5.30
N GLU A 21 -7.82 9.15 -5.39
CA GLU A 21 -8.36 9.95 -6.50
C GLU A 21 -7.81 11.38 -6.46
N GLU A 22 -7.54 11.92 -5.26
CA GLU A 22 -6.93 13.24 -5.04
C GLU A 22 -5.42 13.23 -5.30
N VAL A 23 -4.78 12.06 -5.35
CA VAL A 23 -3.36 11.92 -5.71
C VAL A 23 -3.22 12.07 -7.22
N ASP A 24 -2.84 13.28 -7.66
CA ASP A 24 -2.59 13.56 -9.07
C ASP A 24 -1.41 12.71 -9.57
N ILE A 25 -1.69 11.73 -10.43
CA ILE A 25 -0.65 10.94 -11.08
C ILE A 25 -0.17 11.77 -12.25
N SER A 26 1.04 12.32 -12.11
CA SER A 26 1.72 12.99 -13.21
C SER A 26 1.72 12.09 -14.44
N ASP A 27 1.09 12.54 -15.52
CA ASP A 27 1.11 11.84 -16.80
C ASP A 27 2.50 11.87 -17.45
N THR A 28 3.38 12.79 -17.04
CA THR A 28 4.74 12.91 -17.56
C THR A 28 5.75 12.11 -16.76
N HIS A 29 5.57 12.07 -15.43
CA HIS A 29 6.46 11.40 -14.49
C HIS A 29 5.69 10.52 -13.48
N PRO A 30 4.92 9.51 -13.93
CA PRO A 30 4.12 8.70 -13.03
C PRO A 30 5.02 7.84 -12.13
N ARG A 31 4.58 7.59 -10.89
CA ARG A 31 5.19 6.57 -10.03
C ARG A 31 4.82 5.19 -10.54
N MET A 32 5.79 4.28 -10.58
CA MET A 32 5.63 2.95 -11.15
C MET A 32 6.30 1.88 -10.31
N ILE A 33 5.75 0.67 -10.39
CA ILE A 33 6.44 -0.57 -10.01
C ILE A 33 6.82 -1.31 -11.28
N GLU A 34 8.05 -1.79 -11.33
CA GLU A 34 8.57 -2.62 -12.41
C GLU A 34 9.13 -3.94 -11.85
N VAL A 35 8.90 -5.04 -12.58
CA VAL A 35 9.50 -6.34 -12.29
C VAL A 35 9.89 -7.05 -13.57
N LEU A 36 11.00 -7.80 -13.51
CA LEU A 36 11.40 -8.70 -14.59
C LEU A 36 10.68 -10.04 -14.42
N VAL A 37 9.72 -10.34 -15.29
CA VAL A 37 8.95 -11.59 -15.24
C VAL A 37 9.65 -12.66 -16.06
N GLU A 38 9.83 -13.85 -15.48
CA GLU A 38 10.49 -15.02 -16.08
C GLU A 38 11.89 -14.75 -16.65
N GLY A 39 12.59 -13.71 -16.18
CA GLY A 39 13.90 -13.30 -16.69
C GLY A 39 13.89 -12.76 -18.13
N LYS A 40 12.70 -12.51 -18.71
CA LYS A 40 12.56 -12.18 -20.14
C LYS A 40 12.02 -10.78 -20.40
N THR A 41 10.97 -10.39 -19.67
CA THR A 41 10.22 -9.18 -20.02
C THR A 41 9.92 -8.34 -18.79
N TYR A 42 10.23 -7.05 -18.88
CA TYR A 42 9.84 -6.08 -17.87
C TYR A 42 8.34 -5.80 -17.96
N GLN A 43 7.66 -5.95 -16.82
CA GLN A 43 6.27 -5.56 -16.64
C GLN A 43 6.24 -4.39 -15.68
N SER A 44 5.49 -3.35 -16.05
CA SER A 44 5.37 -2.12 -15.28
C SER A 44 3.92 -1.67 -15.16
N ALA A 45 3.56 -1.16 -13.99
CA ALA A 45 2.23 -0.63 -13.69
C ALA A 45 2.37 0.66 -12.88
N PHE A 46 1.32 1.49 -12.92
CA PHE A 46 1.25 2.69 -12.08
C PHE A 46 1.16 2.28 -10.62
N CYS A 47 1.87 3.00 -9.76
CA CYS A 47 1.88 2.81 -8.32
C CYS A 47 1.24 4.02 -7.66
N PHE A 48 0.04 3.81 -7.09
CA PHE A 48 -0.71 4.84 -6.37
C PHE A 48 -0.19 5.00 -4.94
N ALA A 49 0.15 3.88 -4.31
CA ALA A 49 0.76 3.86 -2.99
C ALA A 49 1.64 2.61 -2.82
N HIS A 50 2.65 2.72 -1.98
CA HIS A 50 3.52 1.63 -1.64
C HIS A 50 4.13 1.86 -0.26
N VAL A 51 4.23 0.80 0.53
CA VAL A 51 4.82 0.80 1.86
C VAL A 51 5.79 -0.37 1.97
N VAL A 52 6.99 -0.07 2.46
CA VAL A 52 8.03 -1.05 2.75
C VAL A 52 8.50 -0.93 4.19
N ALA A 53 9.03 -2.03 4.72
CA ALA A 53 9.72 -2.05 6.01
C ALA A 53 11.16 -2.51 5.84
N ASP A 54 12.08 -1.83 6.51
CA ASP A 54 13.40 -2.39 6.76
C ASP A 54 13.27 -3.43 7.88
N ILE A 55 13.62 -4.67 7.56
CA ILE A 55 13.57 -5.79 8.50
C ILE A 55 14.96 -6.40 8.73
N GLY A 56 16.02 -5.61 8.53
CA GLY A 56 17.40 -6.06 8.65
C GLY A 56 17.89 -6.90 7.47
N GLN A 57 17.21 -6.81 6.33
CA GLN A 57 17.58 -7.46 5.06
C GLN A 57 18.26 -6.45 4.12
N ARG A 58 18.98 -6.94 3.12
CA ARG A 58 19.69 -6.08 2.15
C ARG A 58 18.75 -5.16 1.34
N VAL A 59 17.51 -5.59 1.15
CA VAL A 59 16.44 -4.83 0.50
C VAL A 59 15.20 -4.87 1.37
N PRO A 60 14.42 -3.79 1.44
CA PRO A 60 13.28 -3.72 2.33
C PRO A 60 12.12 -4.61 1.85
N LEU A 61 11.28 -5.05 2.79
CA LEU A 61 10.12 -5.92 2.57
C LEU A 61 8.90 -5.10 2.14
N LEU A 62 8.23 -5.50 1.07
CA LEU A 62 6.93 -4.96 0.68
C LEU A 62 5.87 -5.28 1.75
N LEU A 63 5.29 -4.25 2.37
CA LEU A 63 4.15 -4.39 3.28
C LEU A 63 2.81 -4.16 2.58
N CYS A 64 2.75 -3.19 1.67
CA CYS A 64 1.55 -2.86 0.94
C CYS A 64 1.89 -2.21 -0.40
N THR A 65 1.10 -2.48 -1.43
CA THR A 65 1.12 -1.69 -2.66
C THR A 65 -0.26 -1.59 -3.27
N ILE A 66 -0.50 -0.46 -3.94
CA ILE A 66 -1.69 -0.19 -4.71
C ILE A 66 -1.26 0.11 -6.14
N ILE A 67 -1.56 -0.81 -7.04
CA ILE A 67 -1.15 -0.73 -8.44
C ILE A 67 -2.34 -0.77 -9.39
N GLY A 68 -2.21 -0.09 -10.51
CA GLY A 68 -3.21 -0.08 -11.58
C GLY A 68 -2.60 0.20 -12.94
N GLY A 69 -3.43 0.12 -13.98
CA GLY A 69 -2.99 0.27 -15.37
C GLY A 69 -3.54 -0.84 -16.24
N ILE A 70 -2.73 -1.32 -17.19
CA ILE A 70 -3.12 -2.40 -18.09
C ILE A 70 -3.27 -3.70 -17.29
N ASP A 71 -4.45 -4.32 -17.35
CA ASP A 71 -4.82 -5.48 -16.53
C ASP A 71 -3.80 -6.63 -16.61
N SER A 72 -3.33 -6.98 -17.81
CA SER A 72 -2.32 -8.03 -17.98
C SER A 72 -0.99 -7.72 -17.28
N LYS A 73 -0.57 -6.46 -17.24
CA LYS A 73 0.65 -6.04 -16.53
C LYS A 73 0.45 -6.07 -15.01
N VAL A 74 -0.72 -5.61 -14.54
CA VAL A 74 -1.10 -5.68 -13.12
C VAL A 74 -1.14 -7.13 -12.63
N GLN A 75 -1.76 -8.04 -13.38
CA GLN A 75 -1.79 -9.47 -13.02
C GLN A 75 -0.41 -10.12 -13.06
N SER A 76 0.46 -9.70 -13.98
CA SER A 76 1.85 -10.17 -14.04
C SER A 76 2.65 -9.75 -12.80
N ILE A 77 2.53 -8.48 -12.38
CA ILE A 77 3.17 -7.97 -11.17
C ILE A 77 2.59 -8.63 -9.92
N LYS A 78 1.27 -8.78 -9.85
CA LYS A 78 0.59 -9.53 -8.77
C LYS A 78 1.18 -10.93 -8.63
N SER A 79 1.29 -11.66 -9.75
CA SER A 79 1.86 -13.01 -9.76
C SER A 79 3.32 -13.02 -9.34
N ALA A 80 4.11 -12.01 -9.72
CA ALA A 80 5.49 -11.87 -9.27
C ALA A 80 5.59 -11.67 -7.74
N ILE A 81 4.71 -10.85 -7.16
CA ILE A 81 4.62 -10.61 -5.71
C ILE A 81 4.20 -11.90 -4.99
N ASP A 82 3.16 -12.57 -5.46
CA ASP A 82 2.65 -13.81 -4.85
C ASP A 82 3.70 -14.93 -4.85
N ASN A 83 4.54 -15.00 -5.89
CA ASN A 83 5.64 -15.96 -6.01
C ASN A 83 6.91 -15.53 -5.26
N GLY A 84 6.92 -14.35 -4.61
CA GLY A 84 8.07 -13.86 -3.84
C GLY A 84 9.30 -13.54 -4.69
N ILE A 85 9.10 -13.02 -5.91
CA ILE A 85 10.22 -12.64 -6.77
C ILE A 85 11.07 -11.54 -6.11
N SER A 86 12.37 -11.77 -6.06
CA SER A 86 13.36 -10.74 -5.72
C SER A 86 13.61 -9.81 -6.91
N GLY A 87 13.69 -8.50 -6.67
CA GLY A 87 13.99 -7.51 -7.72
C GLY A 87 12.76 -6.73 -8.20
N LEU A 88 11.76 -6.57 -7.34
CA LEU A 88 10.74 -5.53 -7.52
C LEU A 88 11.41 -4.16 -7.42
N LYS A 89 11.06 -3.27 -8.33
CA LYS A 89 11.62 -1.94 -8.43
C LYS A 89 10.52 -0.91 -8.23
N PHE A 90 10.81 0.12 -7.43
CA PHE A 90 10.03 1.34 -7.37
C PHE A 90 10.77 2.45 -8.10
N GLY A 91 10.02 3.27 -8.82
CA GLY A 91 10.61 4.35 -9.59
C GLY A 91 9.59 5.25 -10.26
N THR A 92 10.08 6.05 -11.20
CA THR A 92 9.27 6.92 -12.04
C THR A 92 9.31 6.44 -13.49
N GLY A 93 8.23 6.66 -14.23
CA GLY A 93 8.22 6.52 -15.67
C GLY A 93 8.46 7.86 -16.32
N GLU A 94 9.28 7.94 -17.36
CA GLU A 94 9.33 9.08 -18.27
C GLU A 94 8.51 8.76 -19.51
N LYS A 95 7.52 9.58 -19.83
CA LYS A 95 6.63 9.33 -20.97
C LYS A 95 7.38 9.44 -22.28
N SER A 96 7.62 8.30 -22.94
CA SER A 96 8.05 8.24 -24.34
C SER A 96 6.83 8.21 -25.28
N SER A 97 7.08 8.20 -26.59
CA SER A 97 6.03 8.20 -27.62
C SER A 97 5.11 6.97 -27.58
N ILE A 98 5.59 5.84 -27.05
CA ILE A 98 4.90 4.53 -27.11
C ILE A 98 4.79 3.86 -25.73
N SER A 99 5.65 4.22 -24.78
CA SER A 99 5.74 3.57 -23.47
C SER A 99 6.29 4.51 -22.39
N TYR A 100 6.39 4.04 -21.15
CA TYR A 100 7.17 4.75 -20.13
C TYR A 100 8.57 4.16 -20.05
N GLN A 101 9.59 5.00 -20.12
CA GLN A 101 10.96 4.62 -19.79
C GLN A 101 11.10 4.64 -18.28
N PHE A 102 11.41 3.50 -17.67
CA PHE A 102 11.47 3.37 -16.21
C PHE A 102 12.80 3.85 -15.66
N GLU A 103 12.74 4.75 -14.69
CA GLU A 103 13.87 5.22 -13.90
C GLU A 103 13.77 4.66 -12.47
N LEU A 104 14.74 3.81 -12.11
CA LEU A 104 14.80 3.16 -10.82
C LEU A 104 15.13 4.15 -9.70
N GLN A 105 14.34 4.15 -8.63
CA GLN A 105 14.67 4.84 -7.37
C GLN A 105 15.20 3.88 -6.32
N PHE A 106 14.49 2.78 -6.06
CA PHE A 106 14.97 1.75 -5.13
C PHE A 106 14.37 0.37 -5.44
N GLN A 107 14.97 -0.66 -4.86
CA GLN A 107 14.52 -2.05 -4.98
C GLN A 107 13.96 -2.55 -3.66
N PHE A 108 13.01 -3.47 -3.74
CA PHE A 108 12.42 -4.15 -2.60
C PHE A 108 12.10 -5.60 -2.99
N TYR A 109 11.66 -6.40 -2.02
CA TYR A 109 11.26 -7.78 -2.28
C TYR A 109 9.89 -8.08 -1.68
N ALA A 110 9.29 -9.18 -2.14
CA ALA A 110 8.04 -9.71 -1.65
C ALA A 110 8.24 -11.10 -1.04
N GLU A 111 7.54 -11.40 0.04
CA GLU A 111 7.50 -12.76 0.61
C GLU A 111 6.44 -13.64 -0.08
N MET A 112 6.87 -14.79 -0.57
CA MET A 112 5.99 -15.73 -1.28
C MET A 112 4.78 -16.13 -0.43
N GLY A 113 3.58 -15.99 -1.00
CA GLY A 113 2.32 -16.44 -0.39
C GLY A 113 1.87 -15.65 0.85
N LYS A 114 2.43 -14.45 1.09
CA LYS A 114 2.10 -13.62 2.27
C LYS A 114 1.19 -12.43 1.99
N TYR A 115 0.65 -12.31 0.79
CA TYR A 115 -0.15 -11.16 0.38
C TYR A 115 -1.61 -11.54 0.15
N THR A 116 -2.51 -10.64 0.55
CA THR A 116 -3.92 -10.70 0.18
C THR A 116 -4.24 -9.58 -0.78
N THR A 117 -4.94 -9.90 -1.87
CA THR A 117 -5.29 -8.93 -2.90
C THR A 117 -6.74 -8.51 -2.79
N PHE A 118 -6.98 -7.21 -2.89
CA PHE A 118 -8.31 -6.62 -2.93
C PHE A 118 -8.45 -5.81 -4.22
N PRO A 119 -9.47 -6.09 -5.06
CA PRO A 119 -9.75 -5.24 -6.22
C PRO A 119 -10.33 -3.91 -5.74
N ILE A 120 -9.91 -2.82 -6.37
CA ILE A 120 -10.45 -1.48 -6.14
C ILE A 120 -10.58 -0.73 -7.47
N THR A 121 -11.26 0.42 -7.43
CA THR A 121 -11.37 1.34 -8.56
C THR A 121 -10.86 2.70 -8.11
N ILE A 122 -9.93 3.30 -8.86
CA ILE A 122 -9.42 4.65 -8.62
C ILE A 122 -9.64 5.46 -9.90
N ASN A 123 -10.35 6.59 -9.83
CA ASN A 123 -10.64 7.44 -10.99
C ASN A 123 -11.29 6.65 -12.14
N GLY A 124 -12.20 5.74 -11.81
CA GLY A 124 -12.88 4.86 -12.77
C GLY A 124 -11.99 3.78 -13.41
N ARG A 125 -10.72 3.66 -13.00
CA ARG A 125 -9.78 2.65 -13.50
C ARG A 125 -9.63 1.52 -12.49
N LYS A 126 -9.57 0.28 -12.99
CA LYS A 126 -9.30 -0.90 -12.16
C LYS A 126 -7.89 -0.85 -11.59
N ALA A 127 -7.79 -1.10 -10.30
CA ALA A 127 -6.55 -1.24 -9.56
C ALA A 127 -6.67 -2.39 -8.57
N ILE A 128 -5.55 -2.79 -7.99
CA ILE A 128 -5.51 -3.78 -6.92
C ILE A 128 -4.70 -3.23 -5.75
N ILE A 129 -5.13 -3.56 -4.55
CA ILE A 129 -4.35 -3.41 -3.33
C ILE A 129 -3.80 -4.79 -2.98
N MET A 130 -2.51 -4.88 -2.71
CA MET A 130 -1.88 -6.08 -2.15
C MET A 130 -1.35 -5.75 -0.76
N VAL A 131 -1.81 -6.48 0.25
CA VAL A 131 -1.48 -6.22 1.67
C VAL A 131 -0.82 -7.45 2.27
N HIS A 132 0.34 -7.24 2.89
CA HIS A 132 1.09 -8.28 3.58
C HIS A 132 0.38 -8.75 4.85
N ASP A 133 0.55 -10.03 5.18
CA ASP A 133 0.02 -10.66 6.39
C ASP A 133 0.44 -9.95 7.68
N LEU A 134 1.64 -9.37 7.75
CA LEU A 134 2.09 -8.62 8.94
C LEU A 134 1.21 -7.39 9.20
N VAL A 135 0.74 -6.72 8.15
CA VAL A 135 -0.21 -5.60 8.29
C VAL A 135 -1.57 -6.15 8.72
N ARG A 136 -2.05 -7.20 8.04
CA ARG A 136 -3.37 -7.78 8.34
C ARG A 136 -3.48 -8.37 9.74
N LYS A 137 -2.36 -8.85 10.29
CA LYS A 137 -2.25 -9.40 11.66
C LYS A 137 -1.95 -8.32 12.70
N GLY A 138 -1.83 -7.05 12.30
CA GLY A 138 -1.64 -5.92 13.20
C GLY A 138 -0.21 -5.73 13.71
N SER A 139 0.79 -6.36 13.06
CA SER A 139 2.21 -6.07 13.33
C SER A 139 2.62 -4.69 12.78
N TYR A 140 1.88 -4.18 11.80
CA TYR A 140 1.99 -2.81 11.28
C TYR A 140 0.62 -2.17 11.17
N THR A 141 0.55 -0.86 11.43
CA THR A 141 -0.65 -0.04 11.24
C THR A 141 -0.36 1.03 10.21
N PHE A 142 -1.29 1.25 9.29
CA PHE A 142 -1.22 2.35 8.32
C PHE A 142 -2.15 3.48 8.75
N SER A 143 -1.69 4.72 8.59
CA SER A 143 -2.56 5.90 8.64
C SER A 143 -2.59 6.55 7.26
N PHE A 144 -3.80 6.74 6.73
CA PHE A 144 -4.03 7.36 5.42
C PHE A 144 -4.66 8.76 5.54
N GLU A 145 -5.31 9.07 6.67
CA GLU A 145 -6.07 10.32 6.88
C GLU A 145 -5.58 11.12 8.11
N GLU A 146 -5.27 10.45 9.21
CA GLU A 146 -4.90 11.09 10.49
C GLU A 146 -3.40 11.05 10.75
N SER A 147 -2.91 11.82 11.72
CA SER A 147 -1.52 11.65 12.17
C SER A 147 -1.32 10.19 12.64
N PRO A 148 -0.15 9.58 12.41
CA PRO A 148 0.14 8.23 12.91
C PRO A 148 -0.12 8.11 14.42
N ALA A 149 0.10 9.19 15.15
CA ALA A 149 -0.17 9.30 16.58
C ALA A 149 -1.66 9.15 16.91
N THR A 150 -2.56 9.77 16.15
CA THR A 150 -4.01 9.61 16.32
C THR A 150 -4.47 8.19 15.98
N ALA A 151 -3.93 7.61 14.90
CA ALA A 151 -4.24 6.22 14.51
C ALA A 151 -3.81 5.22 15.59
N ILE A 152 -2.60 5.37 16.14
CA ILE A 152 -2.08 4.54 17.23
C ILE A 152 -2.93 4.72 18.50
N ARG A 153 -3.30 5.96 18.84
CA ARG A 153 -4.22 6.24 19.94
C ARG A 153 -5.53 5.48 19.78
N ASN A 154 -6.15 5.50 18.61
CA ASN A 154 -7.41 4.80 18.35
C ASN A 154 -7.27 3.28 18.48
N VAL A 155 -6.13 2.71 18.05
CA VAL A 155 -5.83 1.27 18.23
C VAL A 155 -5.65 0.91 19.71
N MET A 156 -4.95 1.75 20.48
CA MET A 156 -4.71 1.53 21.90
C MET A 156 -5.94 1.81 22.78
N GLY A 157 -6.76 2.78 22.40
CA GLY A 157 -7.98 3.19 23.11
C GLY A 157 -9.23 2.41 22.72
N GLY A 158 -9.13 1.44 21.80
CA GLY A 158 -10.23 0.57 21.42
C GLY A 158 -10.72 -0.31 22.57
N GLU A 159 -11.96 -0.82 22.46
CA GLU A 159 -12.66 -1.65 23.47
C GLU A 159 -11.82 -2.77 24.09
N LYS A 160 -10.79 -3.24 23.39
CA LYS A 160 -9.89 -4.32 23.82
C LYS A 160 -9.05 -3.98 25.06
N TYR A 161 -8.75 -2.70 25.29
CA TYR A 161 -7.94 -2.26 26.44
C TYR A 161 -8.71 -1.36 27.42
N GLY A 162 -9.86 -0.78 27.01
CA GLY A 162 -10.77 -0.04 27.90
C GLY A 162 -10.20 1.24 28.51
N ILE A 163 -9.01 1.68 28.08
CA ILE A 163 -8.39 2.92 28.53
C ILE A 163 -8.83 4.01 27.57
N GLY A 164 -9.65 4.95 28.05
CA GLY A 164 -9.92 6.19 27.31
C GLY A 164 -8.62 6.96 27.15
N THR A 165 -7.98 6.85 26.00
CA THR A 165 -6.76 7.58 25.68
C THR A 165 -7.11 9.04 25.39
N LEU A 166 -6.57 9.96 26.19
CA LEU A 166 -6.75 11.40 25.99
C LEU A 166 -6.06 11.88 24.72
N LYS A 167 -6.61 12.90 24.06
CA LYS A 167 -6.05 13.49 22.81
C LYS A 167 -4.61 13.98 23.00
N GLU A 168 -4.30 14.51 24.17
CA GLU A 168 -2.96 15.00 24.54
C GLU A 168 -1.91 13.89 24.67
N TRP A 169 -2.31 12.61 24.70
CA TRP A 169 -1.40 11.47 24.80
C TRP A 169 -0.99 10.90 23.45
N GLU A 170 -1.59 11.35 22.34
CA GLU A 170 -1.26 10.88 20.99
C GLU A 170 0.24 10.95 20.70
N GLU A 171 0.80 12.15 20.78
CA GLU A 171 2.18 12.42 20.40
C GLU A 171 3.18 11.78 21.38
N PRO A 172 3.02 11.88 22.71
CA PRO A 172 3.92 11.21 23.65
C PRO A 172 3.94 9.68 23.49
N ILE A 173 2.79 9.04 23.26
CA ILE A 173 2.71 7.59 23.04
C ILE A 173 3.42 7.24 21.73
N TYR A 174 3.16 8.01 20.68
CA TYR A 174 3.77 7.77 19.37
C TYR A 174 5.30 7.88 19.42
N GLN A 175 5.83 8.97 19.99
CA GLN A 175 7.26 9.17 20.13
C GLN A 175 7.92 8.06 20.99
N GLY A 176 7.28 7.67 22.09
CA GLY A 176 7.77 6.56 22.92
C GLY A 176 7.77 5.19 22.22
N LEU A 177 7.00 5.01 21.14
CA LEU A 177 7.05 3.82 20.29
C LEU A 177 8.15 3.91 19.21
N LEU A 178 8.51 5.12 18.77
CA LEU A 178 9.58 5.35 17.80
C LEU A 178 10.98 5.27 18.42
N ASP A 179 11.14 5.66 19.68
CA ASP A 179 12.42 5.69 20.41
C ASP A 179 12.93 4.30 20.87
N LYS A 180 12.48 3.21 20.22
CA LYS A 180 12.84 1.83 20.56
C LYS A 180 13.74 1.15 19.53
#